data_AF-A0A538QHU8-F1
#
_entry.id   AF-A0A538QHU8-F1
#
_cell.length_a   1.000
_cell.length_b   1.000
_cell.length_c   1.000
_cell.angle_alpha   90.00
_cell.angle_beta   90.00
_cell.angle_gamma   90.00
#
_symmetry.space_group_name_H-M   'P 1'
#
loop_
_entity.id
_entity.type
_entity.pdbx_description
1 polymer ?
#
loop_
_entity_poly.entity_id
_entity_poly.type
_entity_poly.pdbx_seq_one_letter_code
_entity_poly.pdbx_strand_id
1 'polypeptide(L)'
;LGIDFVASPRHADGVIVTGPVTRNLEAAVRRTYEAVPEPRIVIAVGACASSGGIVGQSYASAGGVASVLPVDVFIPGCPPRPEAILFGILVAIGRLEARRGPPRANP
;
A
#
# COMPACT_ATOMS: atom_id res chain seq x y z
N LEU A 1 14.24 -6.95 12.62
CA LEU A 1 12.76 -7.13 12.54
C LEU A 1 12.34 -8.34 11.70
N GLY A 2 13.24 -8.98 10.95
CA GLY A 2 12.87 -10.12 10.09
C GLY A 2 11.99 -9.68 8.91
N ILE A 3 12.30 -8.51 8.35
CA ILE A 3 11.61 -7.92 7.20
C ILE A 3 12.70 -7.69 6.17
N ASP A 4 12.57 -8.30 5.01
CA ASP A 4 13.53 -8.23 3.92
C ASP A 4 12.82 -7.88 2.61
N PHE A 5 13.51 -7.15 1.74
CA PHE A 5 13.03 -6.90 0.39
C PHE A 5 13.57 -7.98 -0.54
N VAL A 6 12.66 -8.67 -1.23
CA VAL A 6 13.00 -9.73 -2.18
C VAL A 6 12.88 -9.24 -3.62
N ALA A 7 13.74 -9.75 -4.50
CA ALA A 7 13.74 -9.35 -5.91
C ALA A 7 12.54 -9.91 -6.69
N SER A 8 12.01 -11.07 -6.28
CA SER A 8 10.89 -11.73 -6.96
C SER A 8 9.64 -11.68 -6.07
N PRO A 9 8.48 -11.24 -6.60
CA PRO A 9 7.22 -11.29 -5.85
C PRO A 9 6.83 -12.71 -5.45
N ARG A 10 7.33 -13.74 -6.16
CA ARG A 10 7.06 -15.15 -5.83
C ARG A 10 7.67 -15.61 -4.50
N HIS A 11 8.61 -14.84 -3.96
CA HIS A 11 9.24 -15.10 -2.65
C HIS A 11 8.82 -14.07 -1.60
N ALA A 12 7.86 -13.20 -1.92
CA ALA A 12 7.37 -12.18 -1.00
C ALA A 12 6.14 -12.70 -0.26
N ASP A 13 5.92 -12.17 0.95
CA ASP A 13 4.68 -12.37 1.72
C ASP A 13 3.68 -11.22 1.48
N GLY A 14 4.02 -10.26 0.61
CA GLY A 14 3.18 -9.10 0.37
C GLY A 14 3.80 -8.05 -0.55
N VAL A 15 3.03 -7.00 -0.84
CA VAL A 15 3.42 -5.87 -1.69
C VAL A 15 3.22 -4.56 -0.95
N ILE A 16 4.22 -3.68 -1.03
CA ILE A 16 4.16 -2.31 -0.51
C ILE A 16 4.14 -1.35 -1.70
N VAL A 17 3.11 -0.51 -1.81
CA VAL A 17 2.94 0.47 -2.87
C VAL A 17 3.17 1.87 -2.32
N THR A 18 4.27 2.51 -2.73
CA THR A 18 4.80 3.74 -2.13
C THR A 18 4.48 5.02 -2.91
N GLY A 19 3.52 4.96 -3.84
CA GLY A 19 3.15 6.08 -4.69
C GLY A 19 1.86 5.83 -5.47
N PRO A 20 1.46 6.77 -6.34
CA PRO A 20 0.29 6.60 -7.18
C PRO A 20 0.55 5.48 -8.20
N VAL A 21 -0.52 4.79 -8.62
CA VAL A 21 -0.43 3.89 -9.78
C VAL A 21 -0.73 4.69 -11.03
N THR A 22 0.21 4.72 -11.97
CA THR A 22 -0.03 5.30 -13.30
C THR A 22 -0.83 4.31 -14.15
N ARG A 23 -1.61 4.80 -15.11
CA ARG A 23 -2.41 3.92 -15.99
C ARG A 23 -1.55 2.89 -16.72
N ASN A 24 -0.36 3.30 -17.14
CA ASN A 24 0.61 2.42 -17.79
C ASN A 24 1.15 1.32 -16.87
N LEU A 25 1.16 1.53 -15.55
CA LEU A 25 1.65 0.55 -14.58
C LEU A 25 0.56 -0.37 -14.03
N GLU A 26 -0.73 -0.10 -14.26
CA GLU A 26 -1.84 -0.89 -13.69
C GLU A 26 -1.67 -2.40 -13.95
N ALA A 27 -1.39 -2.79 -15.20
CA ALA A 27 -1.21 -4.20 -15.56
C ALA A 27 0.02 -4.83 -14.89
N ALA A 28 1.12 -4.08 -14.76
CA ALA A 28 2.32 -4.56 -14.08
C ALA A 28 2.06 -4.77 -12.59
N VAL A 29 1.41 -3.80 -11.94
CA VAL A 29 1.05 -3.87 -10.52
C VAL A 29 0.13 -5.05 -10.22
N ARG A 30 -0.90 -5.29 -11.06
CA ARG A 30 -1.78 -6.46 -10.91
C ARG A 30 -1.02 -7.78 -11.04
N ARG A 31 -0.18 -7.92 -12.06
CA ARG A 31 0.63 -9.13 -12.26
C ARG A 31 1.63 -9.37 -11.13
N THR A 32 2.23 -8.31 -10.59
CA THR A 32 3.11 -8.41 -9.43
C THR A 32 2.35 -8.95 -8.24
N TYR A 33 1.18 -8.41 -7.93
CA TYR A 33 0.31 -8.89 -6.85
C TYR A 33 -0.13 -10.35 -7.05
N GLU A 34 -0.58 -10.71 -8.26
CA GLU A 34 -1.01 -12.06 -8.60
C GLU A 34 0.12 -13.09 -8.48
N ALA A 35 1.37 -12.68 -8.70
CA ALA A 35 2.55 -13.53 -8.57
C ALA A 35 2.99 -13.77 -7.11
N VAL A 36 2.47 -13.03 -6.14
CA VAL A 36 2.73 -13.26 -4.71
C VAL A 36 1.91 -14.45 -4.22
N PRO A 37 2.51 -15.46 -3.56
CA PRO A 37 1.78 -16.60 -2.99
C PRO A 37 0.79 -16.17 -1.90
N GLU A 38 -0.29 -16.92 -1.71
CA GLU A 38 -1.16 -16.75 -0.55
C GLU A 38 -0.57 -17.46 0.68
N PRO A 39 -0.73 -16.92 1.91
CA PRO A 39 -1.41 -15.66 2.23
C PRO A 39 -0.53 -14.43 1.93
N ARG A 40 -1.12 -13.36 1.33
CA ARG A 40 -0.40 -12.11 1.02
C ARG A 40 -1.05 -10.87 1.61
N ILE A 41 -0.22 -9.86 1.89
CA ILE A 41 -0.63 -8.55 2.42
C ILE A 41 -0.31 -7.42 1.43
N VAL A 42 -1.18 -6.42 1.33
CA VAL A 42 -0.98 -5.21 0.53
C VAL A 42 -0.98 -3.96 1.43
N ILE A 43 0.10 -3.18 1.36
CA ILE A 43 0.27 -1.97 2.15
C ILE A 43 0.37 -0.76 1.20
N ALA A 44 -0.51 0.23 1.38
CA ALA A 44 -0.44 1.51 0.67
C ALA A 44 0.32 2.53 1.53
N VAL A 45 1.38 3.12 0.98
CA VAL A 45 2.25 4.07 1.69
C VAL A 45 2.20 5.44 1.02
N GLY A 46 1.79 6.43 1.81
CA GLY A 46 1.67 7.81 1.40
C GLY A 46 0.31 8.18 0.81
N ALA A 47 0.05 9.48 0.71
CA ALA A 47 -1.22 10.06 0.28
C ALA A 47 -1.57 9.65 -1.15
N CYS A 48 -0.58 9.61 -2.04
CA CYS A 48 -0.79 9.21 -3.43
C CYS A 48 -1.21 7.73 -3.55
N ALA A 49 -0.55 6.83 -2.83
CA ALA A 49 -0.96 5.41 -2.82
C ALA A 49 -2.30 5.23 -2.11
N SER A 50 -2.56 5.98 -1.03
CA SER A 50 -3.77 5.78 -0.22
C SER A 50 -5.05 6.30 -0.88
N SER A 51 -5.01 7.48 -1.49
CA SER A 51 -6.21 8.15 -2.04
C SER A 51 -5.99 8.85 -3.38
N GLY A 52 -4.81 8.72 -3.98
CA GLY A 52 -4.40 9.50 -5.17
C GLY A 52 -3.70 10.81 -4.82
N GLY A 53 -3.89 11.33 -3.60
CA GLY A 53 -3.16 12.48 -3.06
C GLY A 53 -3.15 13.68 -4.02
N ILE A 54 -1.98 14.31 -4.17
CA ILE A 54 -1.79 15.45 -5.07
C ILE A 54 -1.86 15.07 -6.56
N VAL A 55 -1.63 13.80 -6.91
CA VAL A 55 -1.65 13.32 -8.29
C VAL A 55 -3.07 13.07 -8.78
N GLY A 56 -3.98 12.70 -7.88
CA GLY A 56 -5.39 12.45 -8.16
C GLY A 56 -5.62 11.32 -9.16
N GLN A 57 -6.87 11.17 -9.59
CA GLN A 57 -7.25 10.29 -10.70
C GLN A 57 -7.33 11.12 -11.98
N SER A 58 -6.68 10.67 -13.05
CA SER A 58 -6.62 11.40 -14.32
C SER A 58 -6.42 10.46 -15.50
N TYR A 59 -6.10 11.00 -16.69
CA TYR A 59 -5.69 10.17 -17.83
C TYR A 59 -4.35 9.46 -17.57
N ALA A 60 -3.52 9.97 -16.66
CA ALA A 60 -2.19 9.43 -16.38
C ALA A 60 -2.15 8.55 -15.13
N SER A 61 -3.09 8.69 -14.20
CA SER A 61 -3.11 7.94 -12.93
C SER A 61 -4.47 7.30 -12.61
N ALA A 62 -4.40 6.10 -12.05
CA ALA A 62 -5.51 5.33 -11.52
C ALA A 62 -6.03 5.83 -10.15
N GLY A 63 -5.41 6.88 -9.59
CA GLY A 63 -5.69 7.37 -8.24
C GLY A 63 -5.05 6.50 -7.16
N GLY A 64 -5.74 6.34 -6.04
CA GLY A 64 -5.28 5.49 -4.93
C GLY A 64 -5.24 4.01 -5.32
N VAL A 65 -4.28 3.26 -4.79
CA VAL A 65 -4.03 1.86 -5.16
C VAL A 65 -5.21 0.93 -4.84
N ALA A 66 -6.12 1.33 -3.95
CA ALA A 66 -7.36 0.60 -3.68
C ALA A 66 -8.28 0.45 -4.91
N SER A 67 -8.11 1.28 -5.95
CA SER A 67 -8.80 1.08 -7.24
C SER A 67 -8.22 -0.07 -8.07
N VAL A 68 -7.00 -0.53 -7.74
CA VAL A 68 -6.24 -1.54 -8.48
C VAL A 68 -6.08 -2.84 -7.70
N LEU A 69 -5.72 -2.76 -6.41
CA LEU A 69 -5.44 -3.91 -5.54
C LEU A 69 -6.28 -3.86 -4.26
N PRO A 70 -6.60 -5.00 -3.64
CA PRO A 70 -7.20 -5.03 -2.30
C PRO A 70 -6.14 -4.59 -1.27
N VAL A 71 -6.33 -3.44 -0.61
CA VAL A 71 -5.37 -2.90 0.37
C VAL A 71 -5.78 -3.29 1.78
N ASP A 72 -4.84 -3.84 2.55
CA ASP A 72 -5.06 -4.21 3.95
C ASP A 72 -4.71 -3.09 4.92
N VAL A 73 -3.61 -2.37 4.65
CA VAL A 73 -3.10 -1.32 5.54
C VAL A 73 -2.76 -0.04 4.77
N PHE A 74 -3.23 1.10 5.28
CA PHE A 74 -2.91 2.42 4.78
C PHE A 74 -1.98 3.17 5.73
N ILE A 75 -0.87 3.67 5.21
CA ILE A 75 0.13 4.46 5.94
C ILE A 75 0.06 5.91 5.41
N PRO A 76 -0.61 6.85 6.10
CA PRO A 76 -0.80 8.21 5.60
C PRO A 76 0.48 9.06 5.69
N GLY A 77 0.65 9.99 4.73
CA GLY A 77 1.73 10.99 4.73
C GLY A 77 2.13 11.44 3.32
N CYS A 78 2.84 12.57 3.17
CA CYS A 78 3.28 13.06 1.84
C CYS A 78 4.64 13.79 1.91
N PRO A 79 5.77 13.07 2.06
CA PRO A 79 5.87 11.63 2.34
C PRO A 79 5.63 11.31 3.83
N PRO A 80 5.25 10.07 4.18
CA PRO A 80 5.18 9.63 5.57
C PRO A 80 6.55 9.63 6.23
N ARG A 81 6.60 9.89 7.54
CA ARG A 81 7.85 9.76 8.31
C ARG A 81 8.31 8.30 8.36
N PRO A 82 9.63 8.01 8.40
CA PRO A 82 10.14 6.65 8.48
C PRO A 82 9.54 5.83 9.62
N GLU A 83 9.33 6.44 10.79
CA GLU A 83 8.73 5.79 11.95
C GLU A 83 7.27 5.38 11.70
N ALA A 84 6.52 6.17 10.91
CA ALA A 84 5.15 5.86 10.54
C ALA A 84 5.10 4.69 9.55
N ILE A 85 6.06 4.60 8.63
CA ILE A 85 6.21 3.45 7.72
C ILE A 85 6.50 2.18 8.55
N LEU A 86 7.46 2.27 9.47
CA LEU A 86 7.82 1.14 10.32
C LEU A 86 6.65 0.68 11.17
N PHE A 87 5.95 1.61 11.82
CA PHE A 87 4.76 1.33 12.61
C PHE A 87 3.69 0.62 11.78
N GLY A 88 3.39 1.12 10.58
CA GLY A 88 2.39 0.50 9.71
C GLY A 88 2.79 -0.89 9.20
N ILE A 89 4.07 -1.14 8.92
CA ILE A 89 4.54 -2.50 8.58
C ILE A 89 4.38 -3.44 9.78
N LEU A 90 4.73 -2.99 10.98
CA LEU A 90 4.58 -3.78 12.21
C LEU A 90 3.11 -4.09 12.53
N VAL A 91 2.19 -3.16 12.24
CA VAL A 91 0.75 -3.38 12.32
C VAL A 91 0.30 -4.42 11.30
N ALA A 92 0.77 -4.32 10.06
CA ALA A 92 0.40 -5.24 8.98
C ALA A 92 0.76 -6.70 9.29
N ILE A 93 1.93 -6.94 9.92
CA ILE A 93 2.36 -8.29 10.32
C ILE A 93 1.85 -8.71 11.71
N GLY A 94 0.91 -7.97 12.30
CA GLY A 94 0.29 -8.32 13.59
C GLY A 94 1.22 -8.20 14.81
N ARG A 95 2.35 -7.51 14.69
CA ARG A 95 3.28 -7.28 15.82
C ARG A 95 2.92 -6.05 16.66
N LEU A 96 2.10 -5.16 16.13
CA LEU A 96 1.55 -4.02 16.85
C LEU A 96 0.05 -3.91 16.55
N GLU A 97 -0.71 -3.48 17.54
CA GLU A 97 -2.11 -3.13 17.34
C GLU A 97 -2.23 -1.64 17.05
N ALA A 98 -2.83 -1.29 15.91
CA ALA A 98 -3.23 0.08 15.67
C ALA A 98 -4.42 0.41 16.58
N ARG A 99 -4.30 1.45 17.39
CA ARG A 99 -5.45 2.04 18.09
C ARG A 99 -6.47 2.49 17.03
N ARG A 100 -7.58 1.76 16.92
CA ARG A 100 -8.70 2.15 16.05
C ARG A 100 -9.30 3.46 16.58
N GLY A 101 -9.08 4.56 15.86
CA GLY A 101 -9.85 5.78 16.07
C GLY A 101 -11.31 5.56 15.65
N PRO A 102 -12.25 6.42 16.09
CA PRO A 102 -13.62 6.36 15.61
C PRO A 102 -13.65 6.48 14.08
N PRO A 103 -14.57 5.78 13.38
CA PRO A 103 -14.70 5.89 11.93
C PRO A 103 -14.89 7.36 11.55
N ARG A 104 -14.04 7.88 10.64
CA ARG A 104 -14.22 9.23 10.12
C ARG A 104 -15.55 9.27 9.36
N ALA A 105 -16.50 10.07 9.84
CA ALA A 105 -17.70 10.39 9.08
C ALA A 105 -17.27 11.05 7.76
N ASN A 106 -17.71 10.47 6.64
CA ASN A 106 -17.48 11.04 5.32
C ASN A 106 -18.52 12.18 5.11
N PRO A 107 -18.13 13.37 4.63
CA PRO A 107 -19.08 14.40 4.22
C PRO A 107 -19.86 14.00 2.97
#